data_AF-A0A2A7UJI3-F1
#
_entry.id   AF-A0A2A7UJI3-F1
#
_cell.length_a   1.000
_cell.length_b   1.000
_cell.length_c   1.000
_cell.angle_alpha   90.00
_cell.angle_beta   90.00
_cell.angle_gamma   90.00
#
_symmetry.space_group_name_H-M   'P 1'
#
loop_
_entity.id
_entity.type
_entity.pdbx_description
1 polymer ?
#
loop_
_entity_poly.entity_id
_entity_poly.type
_entity_poly.pdbx_seq_one_letter_code
_entity_poly.pdbx_strand_id
1 'polypeptide(L)'
;MDALGWIDPCSPTPEWDVAQVRRLARRLGYPLRWADPGSVLGLVEQVEAAGVEVVVLSSAAHVDAVTLDRLMGCANVECAAPRASFGRWSPFSGARR
;
A
#
# COMPACT_ATOMS: atom_id res chain seq x y z
N MET A 1 -11.31 4.01 9.25
CA MET A 1 -10.26 4.24 8.24
C MET A 1 -10.03 2.94 7.54
N ASP A 2 -10.22 2.90 6.23
CA ASP A 2 -10.06 1.71 5.42
C ASP A 2 -8.63 1.65 4.87
N ALA A 3 -8.11 0.44 4.69
CA ALA A 3 -6.87 0.20 3.98
C ALA A 3 -7.15 -0.33 2.58
N LEU A 4 -6.25 -0.04 1.64
CA LEU A 4 -6.26 -0.63 0.30
C LEU A 4 -5.15 -1.67 0.18
N GLY A 5 -5.52 -2.90 -0.14
CA GLY A 5 -4.60 -3.99 -0.45
C GLY A 5 -4.20 -3.97 -1.91
N TRP A 6 -2.90 -4.18 -2.17
CA TRP A 6 -2.36 -4.37 -3.51
C TRP A 6 -1.43 -5.57 -3.54
N ILE A 7 -1.52 -6.33 -4.63
CA ILE A 7 -0.55 -7.35 -5.03
C ILE A 7 -0.16 -7.05 -6.47
N ASP A 8 1.13 -7.17 -6.75
CA ASP A 8 1.61 -7.22 -8.14
C ASP A 8 0.92 -8.37 -8.90
N PRO A 9 0.21 -8.11 -10.01
CA PRO A 9 -0.40 -9.13 -10.86
C PRO A 9 0.60 -10.16 -11.41
N CYS A 10 1.87 -9.79 -11.51
CA CYS A 10 2.95 -10.66 -11.95
C CYS A 10 3.54 -11.52 -10.83
N SER A 11 3.01 -11.43 -9.60
CA SER A 11 3.51 -12.25 -8.50
C SER A 11 3.38 -13.75 -8.82
N PRO A 12 4.43 -14.55 -8.59
CA PRO A 12 4.36 -16.01 -8.76
C PRO A 12 3.53 -16.69 -7.66
N THR A 13 3.19 -15.99 -6.58
CA THR A 13 2.52 -16.55 -5.40
C THR A 13 1.31 -15.73 -4.93
N PRO A 14 0.35 -15.40 -5.83
CA PRO A 14 -0.68 -14.41 -5.55
C PRO A 14 -1.59 -14.79 -4.37
N GLU A 15 -1.91 -16.08 -4.21
CA GLU A 15 -2.74 -16.56 -3.09
C GLU A 15 -2.05 -16.35 -1.73
N TRP A 16 -0.74 -16.58 -1.68
CA TRP A 16 0.06 -16.36 -0.47
C TRP A 16 0.16 -14.86 -0.15
N ASP A 17 0.37 -14.02 -1.15
CA ASP A 17 0.45 -12.57 -0.99
C ASP A 17 -0.88 -11.99 -0.50
N VAL A 18 -2.00 -12.46 -1.06
CA VAL A 18 -3.34 -12.11 -0.58
C VAL A 18 -3.53 -12.50 0.88
N ALA A 19 -3.10 -13.70 1.27
CA ALA A 19 -3.17 -14.16 2.65
C ALA A 19 -2.31 -13.30 3.59
N GLN A 20 -1.11 -12.91 3.16
CA GLN A 20 -0.21 -12.03 3.91
C GLN A 20 -0.83 -10.65 4.15
N VAL A 21 -1.34 -10.02 3.08
CA VAL A 21 -2.01 -8.70 3.14
C VAL A 21 -3.24 -8.75 4.05
N ARG A 22 -4.12 -9.75 3.89
CA ARG A 22 -5.31 -9.92 4.75
C ARG A 22 -4.94 -10.10 6.21
N ARG A 23 -3.93 -10.94 6.49
CA ARG A 23 -3.45 -11.17 7.85
C ARG A 23 -2.88 -9.91 8.48
N LEU A 24 -2.14 -9.13 7.69
CA LEU A 24 -1.55 -7.87 8.12
C LEU A 24 -2.63 -6.82 8.41
N ALA A 25 -3.56 -6.57 7.48
CA ALA A 25 -4.65 -5.61 7.65
C ALA A 25 -5.49 -5.94 8.90
N ARG A 26 -5.84 -7.22 9.09
CA ARG A 26 -6.56 -7.69 10.29
C ARG A 26 -5.75 -7.44 11.57
N ARG A 27 -4.44 -7.68 11.56
CA ARG A 27 -3.57 -7.45 12.72
C ARG A 27 -3.48 -5.96 13.07
N LEU A 28 -3.52 -5.09 12.07
CA LEU A 28 -3.50 -3.64 12.24
C LEU A 28 -4.87 -3.03 12.55
N GLY A 29 -5.95 -3.81 12.43
CA GLY A 29 -7.31 -3.35 12.71
C GLY A 29 -7.95 -2.55 11.57
N TYR A 30 -7.44 -2.67 10.34
CA TYR A 30 -8.01 -1.99 9.18
C TYR A 30 -9.01 -2.89 8.42
N PRO A 31 -10.23 -2.40 8.11
CA PRO A 31 -11.05 -2.96 7.03
C PRO A 31 -10.26 -2.90 5.71
N LEU A 32 -10.24 -3.99 4.96
CA LEU A 32 -9.42 -4.11 3.75
C LEU A 32 -10.31 -4.05 2.50
N ARG A 33 -10.08 -3.05 1.66
CA ARG A 33 -10.53 -2.99 0.26
C ARG A 33 -9.40 -3.43 -0.65
N TRP A 34 -9.70 -3.86 -1.87
CA TRP A 34 -8.71 -4.27 -2.85
C TRP A 34 -8.63 -3.27 -3.99
N ALA A 35 -7.42 -2.89 -4.36
CA ALA A 35 -7.18 -2.22 -5.63
C ALA A 35 -7.42 -3.19 -6.78
N ASP A 36 -7.89 -2.65 -7.91
CA ASP A 36 -8.16 -3.42 -9.12
C ASP A 36 -6.98 -3.28 -10.10
N PRO A 37 -6.19 -4.35 -10.33
CA PRO A 37 -5.09 -4.30 -11.29
C PRO A 37 -5.55 -4.20 -12.75
N GLY A 38 -6.82 -4.48 -13.05
CA GLY A 38 -7.41 -4.30 -14.38
C GLY A 38 -7.96 -2.89 -14.63
N SER A 39 -7.91 -2.00 -13.62
CA SER A 39 -8.40 -0.63 -13.74
C SER A 39 -7.57 0.19 -14.72
N VAL A 40 -8.22 1.17 -15.34
CA VAL A 40 -7.54 2.22 -16.13
C VAL A 40 -6.72 3.17 -15.24
N LEU A 41 -7.02 3.22 -13.95
CA LEU A 41 -6.30 4.00 -12.96
C LEU A 41 -5.10 3.20 -12.43
N GLY A 42 -3.94 3.84 -12.35
CA GLY A 42 -2.81 3.30 -11.62
C GLY A 42 -3.10 3.17 -10.13
N LEU A 43 -2.24 2.45 -9.41
CA LEU A 43 -2.43 2.19 -7.99
C LEU A 43 -2.53 3.48 -7.16
N VAL A 44 -1.72 4.49 -7.48
CA VAL A 44 -1.70 5.78 -6.76
C VAL A 44 -3.04 6.50 -6.94
N GLU A 45 -3.54 6.55 -8.18
CA GLU A 45 -4.81 7.19 -8.50
C GLU A 45 -6.00 6.45 -7.85
N GLN A 46 -5.93 5.12 -7.74
CA GLN A 46 -6.93 4.34 -7.00
C GLN A 46 -6.89 4.63 -5.49
N VAL A 47 -5.71 4.81 -4.91
CA VAL A 47 -5.55 5.19 -3.50
C VAL A 47 -6.18 6.55 -3.23
N GLU A 48 -5.90 7.53 -4.08
CA GLU A 48 -6.47 8.88 -3.97
C GLU A 48 -7.99 8.86 -4.17
N ALA A 49 -8.48 8.19 -5.21
CA ALA A 49 -9.91 8.06 -5.49
C ALA A 49 -10.66 7.33 -4.36
N ALA A 50 -10.04 6.33 -3.75
CA ALA A 50 -10.61 5.58 -2.63
C ALA A 50 -10.55 6.36 -1.29
N GLY A 51 -9.73 7.42 -1.21
CA GLY A 51 -9.52 8.18 0.02
C GLY A 51 -8.95 7.35 1.17
N VAL A 52 -8.12 6.34 0.88
CA VAL A 52 -7.47 5.53 1.93
C VAL A 52 -6.22 6.23 2.47
N GLU A 53 -5.95 6.06 3.76
CA GLU A 53 -4.74 6.60 4.39
C GLU A 53 -3.64 5.55 4.57
N VAL A 54 -3.95 4.27 4.28
CA VAL A 54 -3.03 3.14 4.44
C VAL A 54 -3.15 2.20 3.24
N VAL A 55 -2.00 1.86 2.66
CA VAL A 55 -1.83 0.82 1.65
C VAL A 55 -1.13 -0.36 2.28
N VAL A 56 -1.64 -1.57 2.05
CA VAL A 56 -1.08 -2.79 2.62
C VAL A 56 -0.56 -3.68 1.51
N LEU A 57 0.71 -4.04 1.59
CA LEU A 57 1.43 -4.88 0.63
C LEU A 57 1.93 -6.16 1.29
N SER A 58 2.11 -7.23 0.50
CA SER A 58 2.83 -8.41 0.97
C SER A 58 4.31 -8.07 1.20
N SER A 59 4.91 -7.32 0.28
CA SER A 59 6.28 -6.80 0.34
C SER A 59 6.38 -5.49 -0.44
N ALA A 60 7.39 -4.67 -0.17
CA ALA A 60 7.70 -3.50 -0.99
C ALA A 60 8.03 -3.88 -2.46
N ALA A 61 8.43 -5.14 -2.71
CA ALA A 61 8.70 -5.65 -4.05
C ALA A 61 7.47 -5.73 -4.98
N HIS A 62 6.25 -5.57 -4.45
CA HIS A 62 5.02 -5.53 -5.28
C HIS A 62 4.78 -4.18 -5.98
N VAL A 63 5.66 -3.21 -5.74
CA VAL A 63 5.65 -1.91 -6.41
C VAL A 63 7.09 -1.52 -6.76
N ASP A 64 7.28 -0.81 -7.85
CA ASP A 64 8.58 -0.21 -8.14
C ASP A 64 8.86 0.99 -7.21
N ALA A 65 10.10 1.46 -7.20
CA ALA A 65 10.52 2.55 -6.32
C ALA A 65 9.79 3.87 -6.59
N VAL A 66 9.41 4.17 -7.84
CA VAL A 66 8.69 5.40 -8.21
C VAL A 66 7.24 5.32 -7.74
N THR A 67 6.61 4.15 -7.88
CA THR A 67 5.27 3.90 -7.37
C THR A 67 5.25 3.99 -5.84
N LEU A 68 6.22 3.39 -5.15
CA LEU A 68 6.35 3.50 -3.69
C LEU A 68 6.54 4.95 -3.22
N ASP A 69 7.40 5.71 -3.90
CA ASP A 69 7.63 7.14 -3.64
C ASP A 69 6.34 7.96 -3.73
N ARG A 70 5.58 7.75 -4.81
CA ARG A 70 4.28 8.42 -5.01
C ARG A 70 3.24 8.01 -3.96
N LEU A 71 3.19 6.73 -3.58
CA LEU A 71 2.29 6.26 -2.52
C LEU A 71 2.59 6.95 -1.19
N MET A 72 3.88 7.10 -0.83
CA MET A 72 4.27 7.86 0.36
C MET A 72 3.88 9.34 0.29
N GLY A 73 3.57 9.88 -0.88
CA GLY A 73 2.99 11.21 -1.02
C GLY A 73 1.55 11.33 -0.50
N CYS A 74 0.76 10.26 -0.57
CA CYS A 74 -0.69 10.29 -0.29
C CYS A 74 -1.15 9.36 0.85
N ALA A 75 -0.44 8.27 1.13
CA ALA A 75 -0.81 7.26 2.14
C ALA A 75 0.42 6.68 2.87
N ASN A 76 0.19 6.06 4.04
CA ASN A 76 1.18 5.18 4.67
C ASN A 76 1.23 3.85 3.91
N VAL A 77 2.39 3.20 3.85
CA VAL A 77 2.54 1.87 3.25
C VAL A 77 3.02 0.87 4.30
N GLU A 78 2.28 -0.22 4.48
CA GLU A 78 2.57 -1.29 5.43
C GLU A 78 2.85 -2.60 4.69
N CYS A 79 4.01 -3.21 4.92
CA CYS A 79 4.43 -4.45 4.27
C CYS A 79 4.41 -5.64 5.23
N ALA A 80 4.05 -6.83 4.76
CA ALA A 80 3.98 -8.03 5.59
C ALA A 80 5.33 -8.73 5.79
N ALA A 81 6.10 -8.95 4.71
CA ALA A 81 7.35 -9.70 4.72
C ALA A 81 8.35 -9.17 3.65
N PRO A 82 9.51 -8.64 4.05
CA PRO A 82 9.87 -8.27 5.42
C PRO A 82 8.89 -7.23 5.98
N ARG A 83 8.69 -7.22 7.32
CA ARG A 83 7.84 -6.21 7.95
C ARG A 83 8.50 -4.85 7.83
N ALA A 84 7.86 -3.95 7.08
CA ALA A 84 8.27 -2.56 6.92
C ALA A 84 7.04 -1.64 7.01
N SER A 85 7.27 -0.42 7.46
CA SER A 85 6.27 0.65 7.51
C SER A 85 6.91 1.90 6.91
N PHE A 86 6.26 2.48 5.92
CA PHE A 86 6.66 3.72 5.27
C PHE A 86 5.61 4.77 5.58
N GLY A 87 5.99 5.77 6.36
CA GLY A 87 5.09 6.86 6.71
C GLY A 87 4.84 7.78 5.52
N ARG A 88 3.61 8.27 5.38
CA ARG A 88 3.29 9.36 4.46
C ARG A 88 4.22 10.53 4.73
N TRP A 89 4.77 11.13 3.68
CA TRP A 89 5.51 12.37 3.81
C TRP A 89 4.63 13.39 4.51
N SER A 90 5.11 13.84 5.67
CA SER A 90 4.47 14.98 6.33
C SER A 90 4.76 16.21 5.47
N PRO A 91 3.75 17.03 5.13
CA PRO A 91 3.98 18.31 4.44
C PRO A 91 4.85 19.28 5.25
N PHE A 92 5.22 18.92 6.49
CA PHE A 92 6.06 19.70 7.41
C PHE A 92 7.53 19.24 7.50
N SER A 93 8.07 18.43 6.59
CA SER A 93 9.52 18.11 6.60
C SER A 93 10.43 19.25 6.07
N GLY A 94 9.90 20.47 5.94
CA GLY A 94 10.64 21.68 5.61
C GLY A 94 10.69 22.70 6.76
N ALA A 95 11.13 22.31 7.95
CA ALA A 95 11.50 23.27 9.03
C ALA A 95 12.38 22.62 10.12
N ARG A 96 13.66 22.44 9.79
CA ARG A 96 14.86 22.43 10.67
C ARG A 96 15.99 21.82 9.83
N ARG A 97 17.07 22.49 9.48
CA ARG A 97 17.74 23.66 10.03
C ARG A 97 18.59 24.29 8.92
#